data_AF-A0A0C9UB23-F1
#
_entry.id   AF-A0A0C9UB23-F1
#
_cell.length_a   1.000
_cell.length_b   1.000
_cell.length_c   1.000
_cell.angle_alpha   90.00
_cell.angle_beta   90.00
_cell.angle_gamma   90.00
#
_symmetry.space_group_name_H-M   'P 1'
#
loop_
_entity.id
_entity.type
_entity.pdbx_description
1 polymer ?
#
loop_
_entity_poly.entity_id
_entity_poly.type
_entity_poly.pdbx_seq_one_letter_code
_entity_poly.pdbx_strand_id
1 'polypeptide(L)'
;MSQHQLNARLKVRLNRTSEFIQETFMPENRIFIRKQARIIDSLGLEQQHHEEQAEYQAQMVQEKREKDLIREAKKQAAQRLLDSLKVILSIAELESSQLTVAELDKQYNWHRRRNPSLPPKSHFPTKKEKIEALKDAIIDNLSNSDIQMDGEAAEEEELADEEAEDLDIEDL
;
A
#
# COMPACT_ATOMS: atom_id res chain seq x y z
N MET A 1 -5.72 28.67 -8.57
CA MET A 1 -6.54 29.08 -7.40
C MET A 1 -6.00 28.32 -6.21
N SER A 2 -5.57 29.01 -5.16
CA SER A 2 -5.13 28.34 -3.93
C SER A 2 -6.32 27.65 -3.24
N GLN A 3 -6.03 26.68 -2.38
CA GLN A 3 -7.04 26.01 -1.54
C GLN A 3 -7.82 27.04 -0.70
N HIS A 4 -7.14 28.06 -0.19
CA HIS A 4 -7.75 29.16 0.55
C HIS A 4 -8.74 29.97 -0.29
N GLN A 5 -8.40 30.31 -1.54
CA GLN A 5 -9.29 31.02 -2.45
C GLN A 5 -10.53 30.19 -2.82
N LEU A 6 -10.36 28.88 -3.01
CA LEU A 6 -11.46 27.97 -3.30
C LEU A 6 -12.41 27.86 -2.10
N ASN A 7 -11.86 27.64 -0.90
CA ASN A 7 -12.61 27.59 0.35
C ASN A 7 -13.34 28.91 0.63
N ALA A 8 -12.68 30.05 0.39
CA ALA A 8 -13.28 31.37 0.54
C ALA A 8 -14.48 31.53 -0.40
N ARG A 9 -14.35 31.15 -1.68
CA ARG A 9 -15.47 31.22 -2.65
C ARG A 9 -16.62 30.30 -2.28
N LEU A 10 -16.34 29.07 -1.82
CA LEU A 10 -17.36 28.15 -1.35
C LEU A 10 -18.11 28.69 -0.14
N LYS A 11 -17.39 29.20 0.87
CA LYS A 11 -17.99 29.83 2.05
C LYS A 11 -18.81 31.06 1.70
N VAL A 12 -18.32 31.89 0.77
CA VAL A 12 -19.07 33.07 0.29
C VAL A 12 -20.42 32.68 -0.29
N ARG A 13 -20.44 31.61 -1.11
CA ARG A 13 -21.66 31.08 -1.70
C ARG A 13 -22.59 30.45 -0.65
N LEU A 14 -22.06 29.60 0.23
CA LEU A 14 -22.85 28.87 1.23
C LEU A 14 -23.49 29.82 2.26
N ASN A 15 -22.74 30.83 2.69
CA ASN A 15 -23.18 31.76 3.72
C ASN A 15 -23.90 32.99 3.14
N ARG A 16 -24.15 33.02 1.82
CA ARG A 16 -24.74 34.17 1.11
C ARG A 16 -24.06 35.50 1.42
N THR A 17 -22.75 35.48 1.67
CA THR A 17 -22.03 36.69 2.12
C THR A 17 -22.00 37.75 1.03
N SER A 18 -22.11 37.36 -0.25
CA SER A 18 -22.24 38.30 -1.36
C SER A 18 -23.52 39.14 -1.27
N GLU A 19 -24.64 38.54 -0.86
CA GLU A 19 -25.93 39.24 -0.68
C GLU A 19 -25.84 40.21 0.50
N PHE A 20 -25.32 39.73 1.63
CA PHE A 20 -25.08 40.55 2.82
C PHE A 20 -24.17 41.77 2.56
N ILE A 21 -23.08 41.57 1.80
CA ILE A 21 -22.18 42.65 1.38
C ILE A 21 -22.87 43.61 0.41
N GLN A 22 -23.78 43.12 -0.43
CA GLN A 22 -24.53 44.00 -1.34
C GLN A 22 -25.51 44.90 -0.59
N GLU A 23 -26.22 44.37 0.40
CA GLU A 23 -27.27 45.06 1.15
C GLU A 23 -26.73 45.98 2.26
N THR A 24 -25.66 45.55 2.94
CA THR A 24 -25.22 46.20 4.19
C THR A 24 -23.99 47.10 4.00
N PHE A 25 -23.15 46.82 3.00
CA PHE A 25 -21.88 47.53 2.87
C PHE A 25 -22.00 48.77 2.01
N MET A 26 -21.65 49.91 2.62
CA MET A 26 -21.39 51.16 1.91
C MET A 26 -20.10 51.08 1.07
N PRO A 27 -19.94 51.93 0.04
CA PRO A 27 -18.76 51.94 -0.82
C PRO A 27 -17.43 52.03 -0.04
N GLU A 28 -17.41 52.79 1.06
CA GLU A 28 -16.25 52.97 1.93
C GLU A 28 -15.80 51.66 2.60
N ASN A 29 -16.75 50.86 3.09
CA ASN A 29 -16.47 49.55 3.69
C ASN A 29 -15.84 48.60 2.67
N ARG A 30 -16.30 48.66 1.41
CA ARG A 30 -15.74 47.84 0.32
C ARG A 30 -14.31 48.25 -0.02
N ILE A 31 -14.02 49.55 -0.01
CA ILE A 31 -12.66 50.07 -0.22
C ILE A 31 -11.75 49.62 0.92
N PHE A 32 -12.21 49.73 2.17
CA PHE A 32 -11.45 49.30 3.35
C PHE A 32 -11.11 47.80 3.30
N ILE A 33 -12.10 46.93 3.04
CA ILE A 33 -11.84 45.48 2.96
C ILE A 33 -10.89 45.14 1.82
N ARG A 34 -11.05 45.74 0.64
CA ARG A 34 -10.11 45.51 -0.48
C ARG A 34 -8.69 45.94 -0.13
N LYS A 35 -8.53 47.04 0.62
CA LYS A 35 -7.22 47.50 1.09
C LYS A 35 -6.61 46.49 2.07
N GLN A 36 -7.41 45.98 3.02
CA GLN A 36 -6.96 44.94 3.95
C GLN A 36 -6.60 43.63 3.25
N ALA A 37 -7.42 43.19 2.28
CA ALA A 37 -7.15 42.00 1.49
C ALA A 37 -5.80 42.12 0.75
N ARG A 38 -5.51 43.27 0.12
CA ARG A 38 -4.22 43.51 -0.53
C ARG A 38 -3.04 43.48 0.44
N ILE A 39 -3.22 43.98 1.67
CA ILE A 39 -2.19 43.90 2.70
C ILE A 39 -1.92 42.44 3.04
N ILE A 40 -2.97 41.64 3.27
CA ILE A 40 -2.84 40.20 3.55
C ILE A 40 -2.18 39.47 2.38
N ASP A 41 -2.60 39.73 1.15
CA ASP A 41 -2.01 39.15 -0.05
C ASP A 41 -0.52 39.51 -0.18
N SER A 42 -0.14 40.73 0.21
CA SER A 42 1.26 41.18 0.19
C SER A 42 2.15 40.51 1.24
N LEU A 43 1.56 39.86 2.26
CA LEU A 43 2.32 39.10 3.26
C LEU A 43 2.87 37.77 2.71
N GLY A 44 2.45 37.34 1.52
CA GLY A 44 3.00 36.15 0.87
C GLY A 44 2.71 34.82 1.58
N LEU A 45 1.77 34.80 2.53
CA LEU A 45 1.45 33.60 3.34
C LEU A 45 1.05 32.40 2.47
N GLU A 46 0.34 32.63 1.35
CA GLU A 46 0.00 31.53 0.43
C GLU A 46 1.23 30.93 -0.24
N GLN A 47 2.28 31.72 -0.52
CA GLN A 47 3.52 31.21 -1.09
C GLN A 47 4.27 30.36 -0.07
N GLN A 48 4.37 30.83 1.18
CA GLN A 48 4.97 30.07 2.28
C GLN A 48 4.26 28.74 2.50
N HIS A 49 2.93 28.74 2.55
CA HIS A 49 2.16 27.50 2.67
C HIS A 49 2.35 26.55 1.48
N HIS A 50 2.53 27.08 0.27
CA HIS A 50 2.83 26.25 -0.89
C HIS A 50 4.21 25.60 -0.80
N GLU A 51 5.22 26.35 -0.34
CA GLU A 51 6.56 25.83 -0.10
C GLU A 51 6.56 24.76 0.99
N GLU A 52 5.93 25.02 2.14
CA GLU A 52 5.77 24.05 3.23
C GLU A 52 5.09 22.76 2.76
N GLN A 53 4.01 22.87 1.98
CA GLN A 53 3.31 21.72 1.42
C GLN A 53 4.18 20.94 0.43
N ALA A 54 4.94 21.64 -0.41
CA ALA A 54 5.83 21.00 -1.37
C ALA A 54 6.96 20.25 -0.66
N GLU A 55 7.55 20.85 0.39
CA GLU A 55 8.58 20.21 1.21
C GLU A 55 8.04 18.96 1.92
N TYR A 56 6.88 19.08 2.57
CA TYR A 56 6.23 17.95 3.22
C TYR A 56 5.92 16.82 2.24
N GLN A 57 5.37 17.14 1.07
CA GLN A 57 5.09 16.15 0.03
C GLN A 57 6.39 15.50 -0.49
N ALA A 58 7.46 16.27 -0.66
CA ALA A 58 8.75 15.74 -1.08
C ALA A 58 9.32 14.75 -0.05
N GLN A 59 9.24 15.06 1.24
CA GLN A 59 9.66 14.16 2.32
C GLN A 59 8.83 12.87 2.32
N MET A 60 7.51 12.99 2.26
CA MET A 60 6.60 11.83 2.20
C MET A 60 6.89 10.92 0.99
N VAL A 61 7.22 11.50 -0.16
CA VAL A 61 7.59 10.72 -1.36
C VAL A 61 8.92 10.01 -1.16
N GLN A 62 9.90 10.65 -0.52
CA GLN A 62 11.19 10.01 -0.22
C GLN A 62 11.01 8.83 0.74
N GLU A 63 10.28 9.01 1.84
CA GLU A 63 10.00 7.94 2.80
C GLU A 63 9.26 6.76 2.15
N LYS A 64 8.27 7.04 1.30
CA LYS A 64 7.55 5.99 0.57
C LYS A 64 8.49 5.20 -0.33
N ARG A 65 9.35 5.89 -1.09
CA ARG A 65 10.35 5.25 -1.95
C ARG A 65 11.30 4.37 -1.16
N GLU A 66 11.77 4.83 0.00
CA GLU A 66 12.65 4.03 0.86
C GLU A 66 11.95 2.75 1.36
N LYS A 67 10.70 2.88 1.81
CA LYS A 67 9.88 1.73 2.24
C LYS A 67 9.63 0.77 1.09
N ASP A 68 9.38 1.28 -0.11
CA ASP A 68 9.16 0.47 -1.31
C ASP A 68 10.43 -0.29 -1.71
N LEU A 69 11.59 0.37 -1.68
CA LEU A 69 12.89 -0.27 -1.92
C LEU A 69 13.18 -1.39 -0.91
N ILE A 70 12.87 -1.18 0.37
CA ILE A 70 13.02 -2.22 1.41
C ILE A 70 12.07 -3.39 1.13
N ARG A 71 10.81 -3.10 0.76
CA ARG A 71 9.82 -4.13 0.45
C ARG A 71 10.23 -4.94 -0.78
N GLU A 72 10.69 -4.27 -1.84
CA GLU A 72 11.21 -4.91 -3.05
C GLU A 72 12.45 -5.77 -2.75
N ALA A 73 13.40 -5.26 -1.96
CA ALA A 73 14.58 -6.02 -1.56
C ALA A 73 14.21 -7.29 -0.79
N LYS A 74 13.25 -7.21 0.14
CA LYS A 74 12.72 -8.37 0.87
C LYS A 74 12.03 -9.37 -0.06
N LYS A 75 11.18 -8.88 -0.99
CA LYS A 75 10.51 -9.72 -2.01
C LYS A 75 11.54 -10.43 -2.89
N GLN A 76 12.53 -9.71 -3.41
CA GLN A 76 13.60 -10.28 -4.24
C GLN A 76 14.45 -11.28 -3.47
N ALA A 77 14.77 -11.02 -2.19
CA ALA A 77 15.50 -11.96 -1.35
C ALA A 77 14.70 -13.26 -1.15
N ALA A 78 13.38 -13.16 -0.88
CA ALA A 78 12.50 -14.31 -0.77
C ALA A 78 12.42 -15.11 -2.09
N GLN A 79 12.33 -14.42 -3.23
CA GLN A 79 12.32 -15.06 -4.54
C GLN A 79 13.64 -15.81 -4.82
N ARG A 80 14.80 -15.20 -4.54
CA ARG A 80 16.11 -15.85 -4.69
C ARG A 80 16.26 -17.10 -3.83
N LEU A 81 15.71 -17.08 -2.61
CA LEU A 81 15.68 -18.26 -1.74
C LEU A 81 14.82 -19.39 -2.32
N LEU A 82 13.71 -19.07 -2.99
CA LEU A 82 12.88 -20.06 -3.68
C LEU A 82 13.55 -20.56 -4.97
N ASP A 83 14.27 -19.72 -5.71
CA ASP A 83 14.96 -20.13 -6.94
C ASP A 83 16.17 -21.04 -6.69
N SER A 84 16.85 -20.85 -5.55
CA SER A 84 17.98 -21.69 -5.13
C SER A 84 17.57 -23.01 -4.48
N LEU A 85 16.27 -23.21 -4.23
CA LEU A 85 15.76 -24.37 -3.54
C LEU A 85 15.74 -25.60 -4.47
N LYS A 86 16.28 -26.73 -3.99
CA LYS A 86 16.13 -28.02 -4.68
C LYS A 86 14.69 -28.51 -4.50
N VAL A 87 13.88 -28.35 -5.54
CA VAL A 87 12.46 -28.68 -5.53
C VAL A 87 12.26 -30.19 -5.58
N ILE A 88 11.30 -30.69 -4.80
CA ILE A 88 10.87 -32.09 -4.85
C ILE A 88 9.67 -32.18 -5.77
N LEU A 89 9.81 -32.88 -6.89
CA LEU A 89 8.77 -33.05 -7.89
C LEU A 89 8.07 -34.42 -7.83
N SER A 90 8.59 -35.33 -7.00
CA SER A 90 8.08 -36.70 -6.88
C SER A 90 7.55 -36.98 -5.49
N ILE A 91 6.39 -37.63 -5.41
CA ILE A 91 5.77 -38.07 -4.15
C ILE A 91 6.68 -39.06 -3.41
N ALA A 92 7.37 -39.94 -4.15
CA ALA A 92 8.29 -40.92 -3.55
C ALA A 92 9.50 -40.23 -2.89
N GLU A 93 10.00 -39.15 -3.51
CA GLU A 93 11.07 -38.34 -2.93
C GLU A 93 10.60 -37.61 -1.68
N LEU A 94 9.37 -37.07 -1.69
CA LEU A 94 8.77 -36.41 -0.54
C LEU A 94 8.63 -37.37 0.66
N GLU A 95 8.14 -38.59 0.43
CA GLU A 95 7.96 -39.60 1.48
C GLU A 95 9.28 -40.14 2.04
N SER A 96 10.32 -40.22 1.19
CA SER A 96 11.67 -40.61 1.62
C SER A 96 12.41 -39.50 2.38
N SER A 97 11.97 -38.24 2.24
CA SER A 97 12.63 -37.07 2.80
C SER A 97 12.12 -36.73 4.19
N GLN A 98 13.03 -36.62 5.17
CA GLN A 98 12.71 -36.14 6.52
C GLN A 98 12.80 -34.61 6.58
N LEU A 99 11.88 -33.93 5.91
CA LEU A 99 11.86 -32.46 5.89
C LEU A 99 11.34 -31.87 7.20
N THR A 100 11.91 -30.72 7.56
CA THR A 100 11.41 -29.84 8.61
C THR A 100 10.15 -29.09 8.13
N VAL A 101 9.35 -28.57 9.06
CA VAL A 101 8.15 -27.78 8.70
C VAL A 101 8.52 -26.54 7.88
N ALA A 102 9.66 -25.90 8.19
CA ALA A 102 10.16 -24.75 7.45
C ALA A 102 10.55 -25.10 6.01
N GLU A 103 11.11 -26.28 5.77
CA GLU A 103 11.43 -26.75 4.41
C GLU A 103 10.17 -27.12 3.63
N LEU A 104 9.18 -27.75 4.28
CA LEU A 104 7.86 -28.01 3.67
C LEU A 104 7.18 -26.72 3.24
N ASP A 105 7.22 -25.67 4.07
CA ASP A 105 6.66 -24.36 3.72
C ASP A 105 7.37 -23.72 2.53
N LYS A 106 8.69 -23.86 2.42
CA LYS A 106 9.45 -23.35 1.28
C LYS A 106 9.11 -24.11 -0.01
N GLN A 107 9.02 -25.44 0.05
CA GLN A 107 8.58 -26.27 -1.07
C GLN A 107 7.17 -25.87 -1.51
N TYR A 108 6.23 -25.77 -0.56
CA TYR A 108 4.85 -25.37 -0.84
C TYR A 108 4.75 -23.99 -1.50
N ASN A 109 5.49 -22.99 -1.00
CA ASN A 109 5.53 -21.66 -1.60
C ASN A 109 6.08 -21.69 -3.04
N TRP A 110 7.04 -22.57 -3.33
CA TRP A 110 7.53 -22.75 -4.70
C TRP A 110 6.43 -23.29 -5.63
N HIS A 111 5.65 -24.28 -5.18
CA HIS A 111 4.52 -24.81 -5.95
C HIS A 111 3.41 -23.77 -6.13
N ARG A 112 3.06 -23.01 -5.08
CA ARG A 112 2.07 -21.92 -5.14
C ARG A 112 2.49 -20.78 -6.07
N ARG A 113 3.79 -20.50 -6.21
CA ARG A 113 4.30 -19.53 -7.22
C ARG A 113 3.92 -19.94 -8.64
N ARG A 114 3.85 -21.24 -8.93
CA ARG A 114 3.51 -21.76 -10.26
C ARG A 114 2.01 -21.99 -10.43
N ASN A 115 1.31 -22.34 -9.35
CA ASN A 115 -0.12 -22.54 -9.29
C ASN A 115 -0.74 -21.59 -8.24
N PRO A 116 -1.11 -20.35 -8.61
CA PRO A 116 -1.66 -19.37 -7.67
C PRO A 116 -3.03 -19.76 -7.10
N SER A 117 -3.72 -20.73 -7.72
CA SER A 117 -4.97 -21.30 -7.20
C SER A 117 -4.80 -22.12 -5.91
N LEU A 118 -3.57 -22.42 -5.49
CA LEU A 118 -3.30 -23.14 -4.25
C LEU A 118 -3.56 -22.23 -3.03
N PRO A 119 -4.25 -22.72 -1.98
CA PRO A 119 -4.53 -21.96 -0.77
C PRO A 119 -3.26 -21.40 -0.09
N PRO A 120 -3.35 -20.32 0.68
CA PRO A 120 -2.23 -19.85 1.46
C PRO A 120 -1.84 -20.87 2.55
N LYS A 121 -0.55 -20.94 2.87
CA LYS A 121 0.01 -21.88 3.87
C LYS A 121 -0.63 -21.78 5.27
N SER A 122 -1.28 -20.65 5.58
CA SER A 122 -2.02 -20.43 6.84
C SER A 122 -3.20 -21.40 7.02
N HIS A 123 -3.74 -21.97 5.93
CA HIS A 123 -4.80 -22.98 6.00
C HIS A 123 -4.32 -24.34 6.52
N PHE A 124 -3.01 -24.58 6.58
CA PHE A 124 -2.45 -25.87 6.99
C PHE A 124 -1.62 -25.69 8.27
N PRO A 125 -2.24 -25.65 9.45
CA PRO A 125 -1.53 -25.43 10.70
C PRO A 125 -0.62 -26.60 11.09
N THR A 126 -0.98 -27.85 10.73
CA THR A 126 -0.22 -29.03 11.15
C THR A 126 0.76 -29.54 10.10
N LYS A 127 1.83 -30.22 10.54
CA LYS A 127 2.83 -30.81 9.63
C LYS A 127 2.22 -31.84 8.68
N LYS A 128 1.22 -32.61 9.12
CA LYS A 128 0.58 -33.65 8.30
C LYS A 128 -0.22 -33.04 7.16
N GLU A 129 -1.05 -32.05 7.47
CA GLU A 129 -1.83 -31.30 6.47
C GLU A 129 -0.91 -30.61 5.45
N LYS A 130 0.24 -30.08 5.87
CA LYS A 130 1.24 -29.50 4.95
C LYS A 130 1.85 -30.52 3.99
N ILE A 131 2.05 -31.77 4.45
CA ILE A 131 2.55 -32.85 3.58
C ILE A 131 1.48 -33.25 2.58
N GLU A 132 0.23 -33.39 3.01
CA GLU A 132 -0.90 -33.71 2.13
C GLU A 132 -1.11 -32.60 1.09
N ALA A 133 -1.16 -31.34 1.51
CA ALA A 133 -1.28 -30.19 0.62
C ALA A 133 -0.12 -30.11 -0.39
N LEU A 134 1.11 -30.49 0.01
CA LEU A 134 2.25 -30.54 -0.90
C LEU A 134 2.14 -31.71 -1.89
N LYS A 135 1.59 -32.86 -1.49
CA LYS A 135 1.31 -33.98 -2.40
C LYS A 135 0.30 -33.56 -3.47
N ASP A 136 -0.80 -32.92 -3.06
CA ASP A 136 -1.81 -32.42 -3.98
C ASP A 136 -1.22 -31.37 -4.92
N ALA A 137 -0.41 -30.44 -4.39
CA ALA A 137 0.30 -29.45 -5.20
C ALA A 137 1.33 -30.05 -6.18
N ILE A 138 1.93 -31.21 -5.87
CA ILE A 138 2.79 -31.94 -6.80
C ILE A 138 1.96 -32.58 -7.91
N ILE A 139 0.82 -33.20 -7.57
CA ILE A 139 -0.11 -33.81 -8.54
C ILE A 139 -0.64 -32.75 -9.50
N ASP A 140 -1.08 -31.60 -9.00
CA ASP A 140 -1.60 -30.48 -9.79
C ASP A 140 -0.52 -29.83 -10.68
N ASN A 141 0.74 -29.89 -10.26
CA ASN A 141 1.85 -29.37 -11.07
C ASN A 141 2.21 -30.33 -12.22
N LEU A 142 2.08 -31.64 -12.00
CA LEU A 142 2.25 -32.66 -13.04
C LEU A 142 1.09 -32.65 -14.05
N SER A 143 -0.13 -32.29 -13.64
CA SER A 143 -1.26 -32.12 -14.56
C SER A 143 -1.19 -30.80 -15.35
N ASN A 144 -0.68 -29.72 -14.74
CA ASN A 144 -0.52 -28.42 -15.39
C ASN A 144 0.74 -28.28 -16.25
N SER A 145 1.70 -29.22 -16.20
CA SER A 145 2.93 -29.13 -17.02
C SER A 145 2.72 -29.25 -18.52
N ASP A 146 1.50 -29.62 -18.95
CA ASP A 146 1.12 -29.69 -20.37
C ASP A 146 0.57 -28.35 -20.93
N ILE A 147 0.47 -27.29 -20.12
CA ILE A 147 -0.11 -25.99 -20.52
C ILE A 147 0.85 -24.85 -20.12
N GLN A 148 1.90 -24.59 -20.90
CA GLN A 148 2.68 -23.35 -20.79
C GLN A 148 2.42 -22.46 -22.00
N MET A 149 1.75 -21.33 -21.78
CA MET A 149 1.87 -20.09 -22.57
C MET A 149 1.43 -18.90 -21.69
N ASP A 150 2.39 -18.02 -21.38
CA ASP A 150 2.31 -16.58 -21.13
C ASP A 150 1.11 -15.99 -20.36
N GLY A 151 1.37 -15.47 -19.15
CA GLY A 151 0.36 -14.76 -18.38
C GLY A 151 0.93 -14.09 -17.13
N GLU A 152 1.72 -13.05 -17.37
CA GLU A 152 2.08 -12.03 -16.40
C GLU A 152 0.81 -11.44 -15.75
N ALA A 153 0.50 -11.82 -14.52
CA ALA A 153 -0.49 -11.14 -13.68
C ALA A 153 -0.02 -11.22 -12.22
N ALA A 154 0.80 -10.22 -11.86
CA ALA A 154 1.04 -9.88 -10.48
C ALA A 154 -0.24 -9.23 -9.93
N GLU A 155 -1.15 -10.05 -9.42
CA GLU A 155 -2.22 -9.54 -8.57
C GLU A 155 -1.66 -9.33 -7.16
N GLU A 156 -1.57 -8.04 -6.81
CA GLU A 156 -1.42 -7.52 -5.47
C GLU A 156 -2.58 -8.04 -4.61
N GLU A 157 -2.37 -9.14 -3.89
CA GLU A 157 -3.26 -9.50 -2.79
C GLU A 157 -2.67 -8.96 -1.48
N GLU A 158 -3.44 -8.06 -0.88
CA GLU A 158 -3.25 -7.36 0.37
C GLU A 158 -2.71 -8.29 1.47
N LEU A 159 -1.45 -8.06 1.87
CA LEU A 159 -0.91 -8.62 3.10
C LEU A 159 -1.44 -7.74 4.24
N ALA A 160 -2.66 -8.03 4.67
CA ALA A 160 -3.18 -7.56 5.95
C ALA A 160 -2.37 -8.24 7.06
N ASP A 161 -1.27 -7.60 7.45
CA ASP A 161 -0.61 -7.90 8.72
C ASP A 161 -1.48 -7.30 9.83
N GLU A 162 -2.27 -8.16 10.46
CA GLU A 162 -2.78 -7.93 11.81
C GLU A 162 -1.58 -7.89 12.79
N GLU A 163 -1.60 -6.87 13.65
CA GLU A 163 -0.89 -6.72 14.93
C GLU A 163 0.60 -6.37 14.91
N ALA A 164 0.91 -5.09 15.18
CA ALA A 164 1.47 -4.67 16.48
C ALA A 164 1.70 -3.14 16.51
N GLU A 165 1.00 -2.43 17.39
CA GLU A 165 1.58 -1.40 18.27
C GLU A 165 0.52 -0.92 19.27
N ASP A 166 0.44 -1.63 20.40
CA ASP A 166 0.12 -1.00 21.68
C ASP A 166 1.25 -0.01 22.00
N LEU A 167 0.99 1.29 21.87
CA LEU A 167 1.65 2.30 22.68
C LEU A 167 0.65 3.39 23.05
N ASP A 168 0.33 3.38 24.34
CA ASP A 168 -0.41 4.40 25.08
C ASP A 168 0.10 5.82 24.77
N ILE A 169 -0.82 6.71 24.40
CA ILE A 169 -0.69 8.14 24.68
C ILE A 169 -1.97 8.57 25.40
N GLU A 170 -1.92 8.48 26.72
CA GLU A 170 -2.65 9.39 27.60
C GLU A 170 -2.23 10.83 27.27
N ASP A 171 -3.20 11.65 26.87
CA ASP A 171 -3.39 13.05 27.30
C ASP A 171 -4.18 13.84 26.24
N LEU A 172 -5.46 14.11 26.54
CA LEU A 172 -6.14 15.41 26.45
C LEU A 172 -7.54 15.34 27.05
#